data_AF-A0A9Q2HEN7-F1
#
_entry.id   AF-A0A9Q2HEN7-F1
#
_cell.length_a   1.000
_cell.length_b   1.000
_cell.length_c   1.000
_cell.angle_alpha   90.00
_cell.angle_beta   90.00
_cell.angle_gamma   90.00
#
_symmetry.space_group_name_H-M   'P 1'
#
loop_
_entity.id
_entity.type
_entity.pdbx_description
1 polymer ?
#
loop_
_entity_poly.entity_id
_entity_poly.type
_entity_poly.pdbx_seq_one_letter_code
_entity_poly.pdbx_strand_id
1 'polypeptide(L)'
;MFKYDKDTKPYYIKNFIFYIFTFVVVAAIYYFAFLPPLLDATSGEFFSEFGLRQFVGSLFFLILILIPFGLIYGAFYHFKGFTSKDVRAHQK
;
A
#
# COMPACT_ATOMS: atom_id res chain seq x y z
N MET A 1 -6.47 15.26 -7.79
CA MET A 1 -5.04 15.46 -7.43
C MET A 1 -4.83 16.96 -7.31
N PHE A 2 -4.62 17.48 -6.10
CA PHE A 2 -4.43 18.92 -5.89
C PHE A 2 -3.33 19.43 -6.83
N LYS A 3 -3.57 20.53 -7.56
CA LYS A 3 -2.69 21.10 -8.60
C LYS A 3 -1.38 21.66 -8.03
N TYR A 4 -0.62 20.83 -7.33
CA TYR A 4 0.72 21.18 -6.91
C TYR A 4 1.70 20.78 -8.00
N ASP A 5 2.49 21.75 -8.44
CA ASP A 5 3.73 21.52 -9.17
C ASP A 5 4.52 20.37 -8.53
N LYS A 6 4.72 19.33 -9.32
CA LYS A 6 5.32 18.03 -8.95
C LYS A 6 6.75 18.15 -8.42
N ASP A 7 7.40 19.29 -8.66
CA ASP A 7 8.79 19.54 -8.28
C ASP A 7 8.91 20.40 -7.01
N THR A 8 7.84 20.46 -6.20
CA THR A 8 7.79 21.32 -5.00
C THR A 8 7.64 20.52 -3.71
N LYS A 9 8.23 21.03 -2.61
CA LYS A 9 8.12 20.41 -1.28
C LYS A 9 6.66 20.16 -0.85
N PRO A 10 5.69 21.08 -1.08
CA PRO A 10 4.29 20.83 -0.77
C PRO A 10 3.69 19.61 -1.49
N TYR A 11 4.09 19.35 -2.75
CA TYR A 11 3.68 18.14 -3.46
C TYR A 11 4.19 16.88 -2.73
N TYR A 12 5.48 16.86 -2.41
CA TYR A 12 6.10 15.72 -1.74
C TYR A 12 5.52 15.47 -0.33
N ILE A 13 5.30 16.51 0.47
CA ILE A 13 4.72 16.37 1.82
C ILE A 13 3.30 15.81 1.76
N LYS A 14 2.43 16.36 0.91
CA LYS A 14 1.03 15.91 0.80
C LYS A 14 0.93 14.47 0.35
N ASN A 15 1.73 14.09 -0.64
CA ASN A 15 1.76 12.72 -1.12
C ASN A 15 2.36 11.78 -0.06
N PHE A 16 3.42 12.16 0.65
CA PHE A 16 3.94 11.37 1.77
C PHE A 16 2.84 11.06 2.80
N ILE A 17 2.11 12.09 3.25
CA ILE A 17 0.99 11.93 4.20
C ILE A 17 -0.09 11.02 3.62
N PHE A 18 -0.44 11.20 2.34
CA PHE A 18 -1.41 10.35 1.66
C PHE A 18 -0.97 8.87 1.66
N TYR A 19 0.26 8.57 1.25
CA TYR A 19 0.78 7.20 1.21
C TYR A 19 0.82 6.55 2.60
N ILE A 20 1.22 7.28 3.64
CA ILE A 20 1.21 6.79 5.02
C ILE A 20 -0.23 6.54 5.51
N PHE A 21 -1.14 7.49 5.27
CA PHE A 21 -2.54 7.34 5.66
C PHE A 21 -3.19 6.15 4.95
N THR A 22 -3.00 6.04 3.63
CA THR A 22 -3.48 4.89 2.86
C THR A 22 -2.86 3.59 3.36
N PHE A 23 -1.57 3.57 3.71
CA PHE A 23 -0.93 2.39 4.30
C PHE A 23 -1.62 1.95 5.59
N VAL A 24 -1.90 2.89 6.50
CA VAL A 24 -2.62 2.59 7.75
C VAL A 24 -4.02 2.06 7.48
N VAL A 25 -4.77 2.69 6.58
CA VAL A 25 -6.13 2.24 6.21
C VAL A 25 -6.09 0.84 5.59
N VAL A 26 -5.16 0.59 4.67
CA VAL A 26 -4.98 -0.72 4.06
C VAL A 26 -4.58 -1.74 5.12
N ALA A 27 -3.63 -1.45 6.00
CA ALA A 27 -3.25 -2.34 7.09
C ALA A 27 -4.44 -2.69 8.01
N ALA A 28 -5.32 -1.73 8.29
CA ALA A 28 -6.55 -1.99 9.03
C ALA A 28 -7.50 -2.91 8.26
N ILE A 29 -7.71 -2.69 6.95
CA ILE A 29 -8.51 -3.59 6.11
C ILE A 29 -7.91 -5.00 6.12
N TYR A 30 -6.59 -5.13 6.04
CA TYR A 30 -5.91 -6.44 6.14
C TYR A 30 -6.21 -7.13 7.44
N TYR A 31 -6.03 -6.42 8.54
CA TYR A 31 -6.21 -6.98 9.87
C TYR A 31 -7.65 -7.41 10.12
N PHE A 32 -8.65 -6.59 9.74
CA PHE A 32 -10.04 -6.87 10.07
C PHE A 32 -10.78 -7.71 9.03
N ALA A 33 -10.49 -7.55 7.73
CA ALA A 33 -11.23 -8.22 6.67
C ALA A 33 -10.51 -9.46 6.11
N PHE A 34 -9.18 -9.46 6.09
CA PHE A 34 -8.40 -10.47 5.36
C PHE A 34 -7.63 -11.43 6.25
N LEU A 35 -7.23 -11.02 7.46
CA LEU A 35 -6.52 -11.90 8.40
C LEU A 35 -7.36 -13.12 8.80
N PRO A 36 -8.67 -13.03 9.13
CA PRO A 36 -9.44 -14.22 9.50
C PRO A 36 -9.51 -15.26 8.37
N PRO A 37 -9.90 -14.90 7.12
CA PRO A 37 -9.87 -15.85 6.01
C PRO A 37 -8.48 -16.42 5.70
N LEU A 38 -7.41 -15.63 5.90
CA LEU A 38 -6.03 -16.11 5.69
C LEU A 38 -5.65 -17.17 6.72
N LEU A 39 -6.05 -17.01 7.99
CA LEU A 39 -5.80 -18.00 9.04
C LEU A 39 -6.55 -19.30 8.73
N ASP A 40 -7.81 -19.20 8.29
CA ASP A 40 -8.63 -20.37 7.92
C ASP A 40 -8.07 -21.10 6.68
N ALA A 41 -7.54 -20.34 5.70
CA ALA A 41 -6.92 -20.88 4.50
C ALA A 41 -5.57 -21.59 4.74
N THR A 42 -5.00 -21.48 5.94
CA THR A 42 -3.79 -22.25 6.32
C THR A 42 -4.09 -23.58 7.01
N SER A 43 -5.37 -23.97 7.11
CA SER A 43 -5.81 -25.23 7.69
C SER A 43 -5.57 -26.43 6.75
N GLY A 44 -5.45 -27.64 7.32
CA GLY A 44 -5.34 -28.87 6.54
C GLY A 44 -6.57 -29.15 5.65
N GLU A 45 -7.76 -28.68 6.07
CA GLU A 45 -9.00 -28.79 5.30
C GLU A 45 -8.94 -27.97 4.00
N PHE A 46 -8.35 -26.77 4.02
CA PHE A 46 -8.19 -25.93 2.82
C PHE A 46 -7.40 -26.64 1.71
N PHE A 47 -6.34 -27.37 2.08
CA PHE A 47 -5.53 -28.12 1.11
C PHE A 47 -6.24 -29.38 0.61
N SER A 48 -7.09 -30.00 1.44
CA SER A 48 -7.87 -31.17 1.03
C SER A 48 -8.99 -30.85 0.03
N GLU A 49 -9.48 -29.60 0.05
CA GLU A 49 -10.50 -29.09 -0.89
C GLU A 49 -9.93 -28.16 -1.96
N PHE A 50 -8.60 -28.13 -2.14
CA PHE A 50 -7.95 -27.16 -3.02
C PHE A 50 -8.35 -27.37 -4.49
N GLY A 51 -9.14 -26.44 -5.03
CA GLY A 51 -9.58 -26.42 -6.41
C GLY A 51 -9.43 -25.05 -7.08
N LEU A 52 -10.10 -24.85 -8.22
CA LEU A 52 -9.98 -23.62 -9.02
C LEU A 52 -10.38 -22.37 -8.22
N ARG A 53 -11.39 -22.47 -7.35
CA ARG A 53 -11.86 -21.36 -6.52
C ARG A 53 -10.80 -20.91 -5.51
N GLN A 54 -10.19 -21.88 -4.80
CA GLN A 54 -9.13 -21.64 -3.82
C GLN A 54 -7.89 -21.06 -4.51
N PHE A 55 -7.51 -21.58 -5.68
CA PHE A 55 -6.41 -21.07 -6.48
C PHE A 55 -6.58 -19.59 -6.89
N VAL A 56 -7.76 -19.21 -7.41
CA VAL A 56 -8.05 -17.81 -7.75
C VAL A 56 -8.02 -16.92 -6.51
N GLY A 57 -8.55 -17.40 -5.39
CA GLY A 57 -8.45 -16.72 -4.10
C GLY A 57 -6.99 -16.48 -3.67
N SER A 58 -6.15 -17.51 -3.73
CA SER A 58 -4.72 -17.40 -3.38
C SER A 58 -3.97 -16.40 -4.27
N LEU A 59 -4.25 -16.36 -5.57
CA LEU A 59 -3.67 -15.36 -6.48
C LEU A 59 -4.09 -13.93 -6.11
N PHE A 60 -5.36 -13.72 -5.75
CA PHE A 60 -5.84 -12.43 -5.28
C PHE A 60 -5.11 -11.98 -4.00
N PHE A 61 -4.95 -12.88 -3.02
CA PHE A 61 -4.20 -12.60 -1.80
C PHE A 61 -2.71 -12.31 -2.05
N LEU A 62 -2.11 -12.96 -3.05
CA LEU A 62 -0.72 -12.70 -3.45
C LEU A 62 -0.55 -11.28 -4.00
N ILE A 63 -1.46 -10.84 -4.89
CA ILE A 63 -1.44 -9.47 -5.43
C ILE A 63 -1.66 -8.46 -4.31
N LEU A 64 -2.61 -8.76 -3.42
CA LEU A 64 -2.89 -7.98 -2.24
C LEU A 64 -1.59 -7.74 -1.46
N ILE A 65 -0.84 -8.79 -1.09
CA ILE A 65 0.40 -8.67 -0.31
C ILE A 65 1.39 -7.65 -0.88
N LEU A 66 1.39 -7.38 -2.19
CA LEU A 66 2.27 -6.39 -2.82
C LEU A 66 1.87 -4.94 -2.53
N ILE A 67 0.60 -4.67 -2.22
CA ILE A 67 0.07 -3.31 -2.01
C ILE A 67 0.78 -2.58 -0.86
N PRO A 68 0.94 -3.16 0.35
CA PRO A 68 1.72 -2.56 1.43
C PRO A 68 3.12 -2.12 1.01
N PHE A 69 3.83 -2.93 0.23
CA PHE A 69 5.18 -2.60 -0.26
C PHE A 69 5.17 -1.42 -1.22
N GLY A 70 4.19 -1.36 -2.14
CA GLY A 70 4.01 -0.23 -3.04
C GLY A 70 3.74 1.08 -2.28
N LEU A 71 2.94 1.02 -1.21
CA LEU A 71 2.64 2.17 -0.37
C LEU A 71 3.87 2.64 0.44
N ILE A 72 4.65 1.71 0.98
CA ILE A 72 5.92 2.02 1.67
C ILE A 72 6.91 2.67 0.69
N TYR A 73 7.04 2.12 -0.51
CA TYR A 73 7.90 2.69 -1.55
C TYR A 73 7.46 4.11 -1.92
N GLY A 74 6.16 4.32 -2.13
CA GLY A 74 5.58 5.63 -2.40
C GLY A 74 5.83 6.63 -1.27
N ALA A 75 5.64 6.23 -0.01
CA ALA A 75 5.96 7.06 1.14
C ALA A 75 7.45 7.41 1.20
N PHE A 76 8.34 6.44 1.02
CA PHE A 76 9.78 6.67 1.06
C PHE A 76 10.28 7.59 -0.06
N TYR A 77 9.78 7.40 -1.29
CA TYR A 77 10.06 8.28 -2.42
C TYR A 77 9.69 9.73 -2.09
N HIS A 78 8.49 9.94 -1.56
CA HIS A 78 8.03 11.28 -1.23
C HIS A 78 8.75 11.88 -0.02
N PHE A 79 9.13 11.05 0.95
CA PHE A 79 9.97 11.45 2.07
C PHE A 79 11.31 12.01 1.62
N LYS A 80 12.00 11.29 0.72
CA LYS A 80 13.26 11.77 0.11
C LYS A 80 13.06 13.08 -0.65
N GLY A 81 11.96 13.22 -1.38
CA GLY A 81 11.66 14.44 -2.13
C GLY A 81 11.52 15.68 -1.25
N PHE A 82 10.74 15.66 -0.18
CA PHE A 82 10.57 16.87 0.63
C PHE A 82 11.77 17.19 1.55
N THR A 83 12.59 16.17 1.87
CA THR A 83 13.83 16.34 2.66
C THR A 83 15.03 16.76 1.80
N SER A 84 14.97 16.57 0.48
CA SER A 84 16.02 17.01 -0.44
C SER A 84 16.16 18.55 -0.47
N LYS A 85 17.41 18.99 -0.62
CA LYS A 85 17.75 20.41 -0.82
C LYS A 85 17.50 20.87 -2.26
N ASP A 86 17.45 19.95 -3.21
CA ASP A 86 17.32 20.23 -4.64
C ASP A 86 15.86 20.48 -5.07
N VAL A 87 14.90 20.29 -4.15
CA VAL A 87 13.46 20.44 -4.40
C VAL A 87 12.99 21.83 -4.01
N ARG A 88 12.24 22.47 -4.92
CA ARG A 88 11.77 23.85 -4.74
C ARG A 88 10.83 23.99 -3.54
N ALA A 89 11.02 25.03 -2.74
CA ALA A 89 10.14 25.32 -1.59
C ALA A 89 8.75 25.82 -2.02
N HIS A 90 8.67 26.54 -3.14
CA HIS A 90 7.46 27.19 -3.63
C HIS A 90 7.26 26.96 -5.13
N GLN A 91 6.02 27.13 -5.60
CA GLN A 91 5.69 27.15 -7.03
C GLN A 91 6.32 28.38 -7.68
N LYS A 92 6.71 28.25 -8.96
CA LYS A 92 7.12 29.39 -9.78
C LYS A 92 5.92 30.28 -10.12
#